data_AF-A0A0J6CHN6-F1
#
_entry.id   AF-A0A0J6CHN6-F1
#
_cell.length_a   1.000
_cell.length_b   1.000
_cell.length_c   1.000
_cell.angle_alpha   90.00
_cell.angle_beta   90.00
_cell.angle_gamma   90.00
#
_symmetry.space_group_name_H-M   'P 1'
#
loop_
_entity.id
_entity.type
_entity.pdbx_description
1 polymer ?
#
loop_
_entity_poly.entity_id
_entity_poly.type
_entity_poly.pdbx_seq_one_letter_code
_entity_poly.pdbx_strand_id
1 'polypeptide(L)'
;MKKKHLRMFRHILAGTMVLTSMVSVQAQVTNPETWSSFVESGANPSVVDTFRWQLFAKAEQNNWNYTLGGGAIISNDQKTLKMPLSSSVAFEKISILGYDSVRIFLGFKAYSLVSGEMLNAVFSNALGEERPAVLYPDPDDVERDYFSIRFKTNPYYLKLSTSKPSSKTKNGYIQVDSVYSYGSIRQYSLFSGNGNWNDSIRWSHLPPLRHRSALISGEAEINSTVQCEQALLGNGGLHISEKGHFIVDKLVLYSTDNPLTNTDRALTTTDNSLTVAGKLAVNKQLEVRYTFPEKGKWYFLSFPFDVYLNDIDKRFQLKDKTFSGKGDFLYVQVYDGKKRAQSNDATGNWTVLSPEELSDGLVFEKGKGYLVALDAAASDNTLTFSTAGNDIPESFGKTASVPVYAASAGNTDKAHEGWYLCGNPLPSPISLSQISANPALDGNIYIYDGNAYESYPIGSEYVLPPFSAFFVKASADTEIDLTAAALSTNAVRLKTGYPFSVAATEPEEVAVHNSVFSGTEKKCYLKGKILYLSDLPSTGTVRVSDFTGRVVSVHSVLPGSSTLPLSLPAGFYIINVEAGHYHAQHKCVLTQ
;
A
#
# COMPACT_ATOMS: atom_id res chain seq x y z
N MET A 1 8.39 46.69 16.96
CA MET A 1 8.63 45.28 16.57
C MET A 1 7.48 44.61 15.78
N LYS A 2 6.58 45.35 15.12
CA LYS A 2 5.46 44.80 14.33
C LYS A 2 5.39 45.52 12.97
N LYS A 3 6.03 44.96 11.94
CA LYS A 3 5.84 45.28 10.49
C LYS A 3 6.88 44.56 9.60
N LYS A 4 8.11 44.33 10.08
CA LYS A 4 9.20 43.68 9.32
C LYS A 4 9.00 42.17 9.13
N HIS A 5 8.43 41.46 10.10
CA HIS A 5 8.16 40.01 9.99
C HIS A 5 6.98 39.65 9.08
N LEU A 6 6.05 40.59 8.83
CA LEU A 6 4.85 40.35 8.02
C LEU A 6 5.14 40.33 6.50
N ARG A 7 6.20 41.01 6.03
CA ARG A 7 6.59 41.01 4.61
C ARG A 7 7.33 39.73 4.20
N MET A 8 8.20 39.17 5.04
CA MET A 8 8.82 37.86 4.77
C MET A 8 7.78 36.73 4.69
N PHE A 9 6.79 36.75 5.59
CA PHE A 9 5.71 35.76 5.55
C PHE A 9 4.82 35.87 4.30
N ARG A 10 4.58 37.09 3.79
CA ARG A 10 3.83 37.30 2.54
C ARG A 10 4.53 36.77 1.27
N HIS A 11 5.86 36.61 1.29
CA HIS A 11 6.63 36.19 0.11
C HIS A 11 7.00 34.70 0.14
N ILE A 12 7.12 34.10 1.33
CA ILE A 12 7.01 32.64 1.48
C ILE A 12 5.61 32.19 1.05
N LEU A 13 4.57 32.96 1.37
CA LEU A 13 3.21 32.75 0.85
C LEU A 13 3.11 32.93 -0.67
N ALA A 14 3.92 33.78 -1.30
CA ALA A 14 3.91 33.94 -2.76
C ALA A 14 4.57 32.75 -3.49
N GLY A 15 5.46 32.01 -2.81
CA GLY A 15 5.94 30.70 -3.26
C GLY A 15 4.96 29.54 -2.97
N THR A 16 3.98 29.74 -2.08
CA THR A 16 2.91 28.78 -1.77
C THR A 16 1.54 29.14 -2.39
N MET A 17 1.35 30.36 -2.90
CA MET A 17 0.18 30.79 -3.68
C MET A 17 0.51 30.80 -5.16
N VAL A 18 0.63 29.62 -5.74
CA VAL A 18 -0.02 29.37 -7.04
C VAL A 18 -1.38 28.77 -6.70
N LEU A 19 -2.27 29.57 -6.10
CA LEU A 19 -3.65 29.17 -5.80
C LEU A 19 -4.53 29.55 -7.00
N THR A 20 -4.75 28.52 -7.81
CA THR A 20 -6.03 28.10 -8.39
C THR A 20 -6.89 29.11 -9.16
N SER A 21 -6.97 28.87 -10.47
CA SER A 21 -8.28 28.65 -11.10
C SER A 21 -8.16 27.47 -12.07
N MET A 22 -7.71 26.32 -11.58
CA MET A 22 -8.13 25.10 -12.24
C MET A 22 -9.49 24.79 -11.63
N VAL A 23 -10.55 24.98 -12.41
CA VAL A 23 -11.74 24.16 -12.25
C VAL A 23 -11.18 22.76 -12.07
N SER A 24 -11.39 22.17 -10.89
CA SER A 24 -11.05 20.78 -10.65
C SER A 24 -11.97 19.98 -11.56
N VAL A 25 -11.60 19.87 -12.83
CA VAL A 25 -12.00 18.75 -13.66
C VAL A 25 -11.26 17.59 -13.01
N GLN A 26 -11.85 17.08 -11.94
CA GLN A 26 -11.47 15.80 -11.38
C GLN A 26 -11.81 14.84 -12.52
N ALA A 27 -10.81 14.53 -13.35
CA ALA A 27 -10.94 13.44 -14.29
C ALA A 27 -11.38 12.24 -13.45
N GLN A 28 -12.59 11.75 -13.70
CA GLN A 28 -13.12 10.58 -13.02
C GLN A 28 -12.34 9.37 -13.56
N VAL A 29 -11.13 9.20 -13.05
CA VAL A 29 -10.34 8.00 -13.25
C VAL A 29 -10.94 6.95 -12.31
N THR A 30 -12.02 6.33 -12.75
CA THR A 30 -12.81 5.43 -11.90
C THR A 30 -12.44 3.97 -12.10
N ASN A 31 -12.17 3.51 -13.32
CA ASN A 31 -11.90 2.09 -13.60
C ASN A 31 -10.42 1.82 -13.92
N PRO A 32 -9.70 0.97 -13.15
CA PRO A 32 -8.36 0.49 -13.47
C PRO A 32 -8.16 -0.03 -14.90
N GLU A 33 -9.16 -0.66 -15.50
CA GLU A 33 -9.08 -1.24 -16.85
C GLU A 33 -8.93 -0.17 -17.94
N THR A 34 -9.34 1.08 -17.68
CA THR A 34 -9.26 2.17 -18.66
C THR A 34 -8.03 3.06 -18.48
N TRP A 35 -7.16 2.77 -17.50
CA TRP A 35 -6.02 3.65 -17.20
C TRP A 35 -5.03 3.78 -18.35
N SER A 36 -4.76 2.69 -19.07
CA SER A 36 -3.83 2.69 -20.21
C SER A 36 -4.27 3.61 -21.34
N SER A 37 -5.56 3.60 -21.69
CA SER A 37 -6.12 4.51 -22.70
C SER A 37 -6.29 5.92 -22.15
N PHE A 38 -6.65 6.08 -20.88
CA PHE A 38 -6.82 7.37 -20.23
C PHE A 38 -5.51 8.18 -20.22
N VAL A 39 -4.37 7.59 -19.83
CA VAL A 39 -3.12 8.35 -19.67
C VAL A 39 -2.59 8.90 -20.99
N GLU A 40 -2.89 8.25 -22.11
CA GLU A 40 -2.55 8.68 -23.47
C GLU A 40 -3.56 9.70 -24.04
N SER A 41 -4.74 9.81 -23.42
CA SER A 41 -5.83 10.64 -23.93
C SER A 41 -5.65 12.12 -23.58
N GLY A 42 -6.37 12.98 -24.32
CA GLY A 42 -6.50 14.40 -24.00
C GLY A 42 -7.21 14.68 -22.66
N ALA A 43 -7.85 13.67 -22.06
CA ALA A 43 -8.50 13.79 -20.75
C ALA A 43 -7.50 13.75 -19.58
N ASN A 44 -6.26 13.30 -19.79
CA ASN A 44 -5.18 13.42 -18.82
C ASN A 44 -4.62 14.85 -18.86
N PRO A 45 -4.95 15.72 -17.88
CA PRO A 45 -4.62 17.13 -17.97
C PRO A 45 -3.11 17.35 -17.84
N SER A 46 -2.62 18.43 -18.46
CA SER A 46 -1.26 18.90 -18.22
C SER A 46 -1.23 19.81 -16.99
N VAL A 47 -0.33 19.53 -16.05
CA VAL A 47 -0.15 20.30 -14.82
C VAL A 47 1.27 20.86 -14.76
N VAL A 48 1.43 21.95 -14.03
CA VAL A 48 2.75 22.51 -13.75
C VAL A 48 3.37 21.75 -12.58
N ASP A 49 4.53 21.15 -12.81
CA ASP A 49 5.29 20.43 -11.81
C ASP A 49 6.63 21.12 -11.58
N THR A 50 6.92 21.42 -10.31
CA THR A 50 8.22 21.92 -9.88
C THR A 50 9.07 20.72 -9.50
N PHE A 51 9.92 20.25 -10.41
CA PHE A 51 10.61 18.96 -10.29
C PHE A 51 12.04 19.08 -9.74
N ARG A 52 12.61 20.29 -9.73
CA ARG A 52 13.89 20.61 -9.06
C ARG A 52 13.74 21.85 -8.21
N TRP A 53 14.23 21.81 -6.98
CA TRP A 53 14.10 22.92 -6.04
C TRP A 53 15.31 22.98 -5.09
N GLN A 54 15.82 24.20 -4.87
CA GLN A 54 16.79 24.54 -3.85
C GLN A 54 16.40 25.85 -3.14
N LEU A 55 16.10 25.76 -1.84
CA LEU A 55 15.85 26.89 -0.93
C LEU A 55 17.03 27.18 0.00
N PHE A 56 18.11 26.39 -0.06
CA PHE A 56 19.30 26.50 0.79
C PHE A 56 19.03 26.34 2.30
N ALA A 57 17.80 25.99 2.66
CA ALA A 57 17.40 25.55 3.97
C ALA A 57 17.48 24.03 4.11
N LYS A 58 17.56 23.55 5.36
CA LYS A 58 17.35 22.13 5.65
C LYS A 58 15.87 21.81 5.45
N ALA A 59 15.52 21.44 4.22
CA ALA A 59 14.17 21.12 3.81
C ALA A 59 14.21 19.85 2.95
N GLU A 60 13.38 18.86 3.27
CA GLU A 60 13.31 17.58 2.54
C GLU A 60 12.90 17.75 1.07
N GLN A 61 12.28 18.88 0.72
CA GLN A 61 11.89 19.19 -0.66
C GLN A 61 13.06 19.63 -1.54
N ASN A 62 14.22 19.98 -0.95
CA ASN A 62 15.41 20.40 -1.68
C ASN A 62 16.07 19.18 -2.34
N ASN A 63 15.99 19.13 -3.67
CA ASN A 63 16.42 17.99 -4.47
C ASN A 63 17.28 18.39 -5.66
N TRP A 64 17.79 19.63 -5.69
CA TRP A 64 18.71 20.09 -6.73
C TRP A 64 20.11 20.30 -6.14
N ASN A 65 21.01 19.40 -6.51
CA ASN A 65 22.42 19.47 -6.12
C ASN A 65 23.12 20.66 -6.78
N TYR A 66 24.13 21.18 -6.08
CA TYR A 66 24.92 22.31 -6.54
C TYR A 66 26.35 22.24 -5.98
N THR A 67 27.28 22.93 -6.64
CA THR A 67 28.67 23.09 -6.21
C THR A 67 28.97 24.58 -6.01
N LEU A 68 29.61 24.91 -4.89
CA LEU A 68 30.01 26.27 -4.54
C LEU A 68 31.47 26.52 -4.93
N GLY A 69 31.79 27.75 -5.32
CA GLY A 69 33.14 28.18 -5.66
C GLY A 69 33.40 29.63 -5.23
N GLY A 70 34.69 29.97 -5.08
CA GLY A 70 35.13 31.34 -4.81
C GLY A 70 34.58 31.97 -3.53
N GLY A 71 34.44 31.18 -2.46
CA GLY A 71 33.97 31.67 -1.15
C GLY A 71 32.47 31.84 -1.00
N ALA A 72 31.66 31.35 -1.95
CA ALA A 72 30.22 31.22 -1.76
C ALA A 72 29.91 30.26 -0.59
N ILE A 73 28.98 30.65 0.28
CA ILE A 73 28.63 29.91 1.50
C ILE A 73 27.12 29.95 1.75
N ILE A 74 26.59 28.93 2.42
CA ILE A 74 25.24 28.97 2.97
C ILE A 74 25.26 29.87 4.22
N SER A 75 24.31 30.80 4.32
CA SER A 75 24.21 31.72 5.44
C SER A 75 24.06 30.98 6.77
N ASN A 76 24.53 31.58 7.87
CA ASN A 76 24.54 30.94 9.20
C ASN A 76 23.15 30.53 9.69
N ASP A 77 22.09 31.22 9.25
CA ASP A 77 20.71 30.87 9.54
C ASP A 77 20.15 29.74 8.66
N GLN A 78 20.97 29.18 7.75
CA GLN A 78 20.65 28.13 6.79
C GLN A 78 19.35 28.44 6.03
N LYS A 79 19.24 29.64 5.47
CA LYS A 79 18.05 30.04 4.71
C LYS A 79 18.36 30.60 3.34
N THR A 80 19.61 30.94 3.07
CA THR A 80 20.02 31.55 1.81
C THR A 80 21.45 31.18 1.45
N LEU A 81 21.77 31.27 0.17
CA LEU A 81 23.13 31.21 -0.35
C LEU A 81 23.70 32.62 -0.43
N LYS A 82 24.83 32.87 0.24
CA LYS A 82 25.59 34.12 0.14
C LYS A 82 26.72 33.94 -0.88
N MET A 83 26.71 34.78 -1.91
CA MET A 83 27.69 34.83 -2.99
C MET A 83 28.48 36.15 -2.92
N PRO A 84 29.66 36.19 -2.29
CA PRO A 84 30.55 37.35 -2.35
C PRO A 84 31.06 37.59 -3.77
N LEU A 85 31.75 38.70 -4.01
CA LEU A 85 32.41 38.96 -5.30
C LEU A 85 33.46 37.88 -5.62
N SER A 86 33.68 37.59 -6.91
CA SER A 86 34.51 36.47 -7.40
C SER A 86 34.08 35.07 -6.95
N SER A 87 32.79 34.87 -6.69
CA SER A 87 32.22 33.58 -6.27
C SER A 87 31.29 32.99 -7.33
N SER A 88 30.93 31.72 -7.16
CA SER A 88 30.02 31.03 -8.07
C SER A 88 29.21 29.93 -7.39
N VAL A 89 28.06 29.62 -7.97
CA VAL A 89 27.32 28.38 -7.72
C VAL A 89 26.95 27.74 -9.05
N ALA A 90 27.21 26.44 -9.19
CA ALA A 90 26.81 25.68 -10.36
C ALA A 90 25.79 24.62 -9.94
N PHE A 91 24.63 24.61 -10.58
CA PHE A 91 23.60 23.60 -10.34
C PHE A 91 23.85 22.40 -11.25
N GLU A 92 23.56 21.20 -10.76
CA GLU A 92 23.67 19.98 -11.55
C GLU A 92 22.77 20.07 -12.80
N LYS A 93 23.25 19.53 -13.94
CA LYS A 93 22.43 19.45 -15.16
C LYS A 93 21.18 18.60 -14.88
N ILE A 94 20.04 19.04 -15.39
CA ILE A 94 18.76 18.36 -15.17
C ILE A 94 18.30 17.69 -16.47
N SER A 95 17.77 16.47 -16.37
CA SER A 95 17.01 15.91 -17.50
C SER A 95 15.66 16.62 -17.57
N ILE A 96 15.33 17.11 -18.77
CA ILE A 96 14.06 17.78 -19.06
C ILE A 96 13.19 16.97 -20.03
N LEU A 97 13.65 15.78 -20.41
CA LEU A 97 12.88 14.85 -21.24
C LEU A 97 11.58 14.48 -20.51
N GLY A 98 10.45 14.56 -21.21
CA GLY A 98 9.12 14.32 -20.63
C GLY A 98 8.44 15.56 -20.05
N TYR A 99 9.10 16.72 -20.03
CA TYR A 99 8.51 18.00 -19.65
C TYR A 99 8.41 18.97 -20.84
N ASP A 100 7.30 19.68 -20.90
CA ASP A 100 7.07 20.77 -21.83
C ASP A 100 7.31 22.13 -21.15
N SER A 101 7.71 23.14 -21.95
CA SER A 101 7.79 24.54 -21.49
C SER A 101 8.59 24.73 -20.20
N VAL A 102 9.70 24.00 -20.06
CA VAL A 102 10.55 24.05 -18.87
C VAL A 102 11.12 25.45 -18.70
N ARG A 103 11.17 25.88 -17.44
CA ARG A 103 11.69 27.16 -16.98
C ARG A 103 12.53 26.95 -15.73
N ILE A 104 13.51 27.81 -15.54
CA ILE A 104 14.24 27.94 -14.26
C ILE A 104 13.93 29.31 -13.69
N PHE A 105 13.58 29.35 -12.41
CA PHE A 105 13.36 30.55 -11.64
C PHE A 105 14.53 30.78 -10.69
N LEU A 106 14.93 32.04 -10.54
CA LEU A 106 15.96 32.50 -9.63
C LEU A 106 15.45 33.70 -8.81
N GLY A 107 15.45 33.55 -7.50
CA GLY A 107 15.19 34.61 -6.52
C GLY A 107 16.46 35.06 -5.83
N PHE A 108 16.75 36.37 -5.84
CA PHE A 108 17.93 36.92 -5.18
C PHE A 108 17.80 38.37 -4.74
N LYS A 109 18.71 38.80 -3.87
CA LYS A 109 18.90 40.18 -3.43
C LYS A 109 20.37 40.59 -3.55
N ALA A 110 20.61 41.82 -3.99
CA ALA A 110 21.94 42.42 -4.01
C ALA A 110 22.17 43.28 -2.76
N TYR A 111 23.39 43.24 -2.21
CA TYR A 111 23.80 44.01 -1.05
C TYR A 111 25.08 44.78 -1.35
N SER A 112 25.03 46.10 -1.22
CA SER A 112 26.19 46.98 -1.27
C SER A 112 27.09 46.81 -2.51
N LEU A 113 26.50 46.42 -3.65
CA LEU A 113 27.20 46.40 -4.94
C LEU A 113 27.37 47.82 -5.48
N VAL A 114 28.46 48.05 -6.21
CA VAL A 114 28.74 49.33 -6.91
C VAL A 114 28.87 49.11 -8.42
N SER A 115 28.84 50.19 -9.21
CA SER A 115 28.97 50.10 -10.67
C SER A 115 30.20 49.25 -11.09
N GLY A 116 29.97 48.35 -12.05
CA GLY A 116 30.94 47.31 -12.47
C GLY A 116 30.87 46.00 -11.68
N GLU A 117 30.07 45.92 -10.60
CA GLU A 117 29.86 44.70 -9.83
C GLU A 117 28.54 44.02 -10.20
N MET A 118 28.61 42.84 -10.82
CA MET A 118 27.47 42.21 -11.50
C MET A 118 27.23 40.77 -11.03
N LEU A 119 25.96 40.35 -11.15
CA LEU A 119 25.59 38.94 -11.16
C LEU A 119 25.47 38.47 -12.61
N ASN A 120 26.21 37.43 -12.95
CA ASN A 120 26.19 36.78 -14.25
C ASN A 120 25.62 35.36 -14.13
N ALA A 121 25.05 34.88 -15.23
CA ALA A 121 24.66 33.50 -15.41
C ALA A 121 25.27 32.91 -16.67
N VAL A 122 25.55 31.61 -16.61
CA VAL A 122 25.77 30.75 -17.76
C VAL A 122 24.69 29.68 -17.69
N PHE A 123 23.91 29.52 -18.76
CA PHE A 123 22.84 28.53 -18.80
C PHE A 123 22.82 27.80 -20.14
N SER A 124 22.36 26.56 -20.14
CA SER A 124 22.16 25.78 -21.37
C SER A 124 20.68 25.49 -21.55
N ASN A 125 20.21 25.59 -22.79
CA ASN A 125 18.81 25.40 -23.14
C ASN A 125 18.66 24.81 -24.55
N ALA A 126 17.43 24.64 -25.03
CA ALA A 126 17.18 24.03 -26.33
C ALA A 126 17.78 24.79 -27.54
N LEU A 127 18.24 26.03 -27.35
CA LEU A 127 18.85 26.85 -28.41
C LEU A 127 20.38 26.84 -28.39
N GLY A 128 21.01 26.24 -27.38
CA GLY A 128 22.47 26.18 -27.29
C GLY A 128 23.00 25.99 -25.87
N GLU A 129 24.25 25.56 -25.80
CA GLU A 129 24.99 25.35 -24.55
C GLU A 129 25.70 26.63 -24.08
N GLU A 130 25.96 26.69 -22.77
CA GLU A 130 26.80 27.72 -22.11
C GLU A 130 26.52 29.17 -22.51
N ARG A 131 25.25 29.53 -22.66
CA ARG A 131 24.83 30.87 -23.05
C ARG A 131 25.04 31.86 -21.89
N PRO A 132 25.82 32.94 -22.08
CA PRO A 132 26.02 33.94 -21.05
C PRO A 132 24.79 34.87 -20.93
N ALA A 133 24.50 35.31 -19.72
CA ALA A 133 23.54 36.36 -19.43
C ALA A 133 24.01 37.23 -18.27
N VAL A 134 23.89 38.54 -18.42
CA VAL A 134 24.08 39.48 -17.31
C VAL A 134 22.72 39.67 -16.63
N LEU A 135 22.64 39.29 -15.36
CA LEU A 135 21.38 39.28 -14.60
C LEU A 135 21.16 40.57 -13.81
N TYR A 136 22.26 41.19 -13.37
CA TYR A 136 22.26 42.44 -12.62
C TYR A 136 23.41 43.32 -13.15
N PRO A 137 23.14 44.19 -14.13
CA PRO A 137 24.18 44.93 -14.85
C PRO A 137 24.63 46.23 -14.17
N ASP A 138 23.78 46.91 -13.37
CA ASP A 138 24.14 48.20 -12.76
C ASP A 138 23.34 48.50 -11.47
N PRO A 139 24.00 48.76 -10.32
CA PRO A 139 23.35 49.15 -9.07
C PRO A 139 22.84 50.59 -9.00
N ASP A 140 23.07 51.43 -10.01
CA ASP A 140 22.48 52.78 -10.08
C ASP A 140 20.97 52.77 -10.43
N ASP A 141 20.42 51.60 -10.79
CA ASP A 141 18.99 51.40 -11.08
C ASP A 141 18.20 51.05 -9.80
N VAL A 142 17.67 52.10 -9.16
CA VAL A 142 16.58 52.20 -8.17
C VAL A 142 16.23 50.96 -7.31
N GLU A 143 16.40 51.12 -5.99
CA GLU A 143 15.65 50.48 -4.88
C GLU A 143 14.70 49.32 -5.23
N ARG A 144 15.22 48.20 -5.72
CA ARG A 144 14.51 46.91 -5.62
C ARG A 144 15.16 46.08 -4.55
N ASP A 145 14.43 45.93 -3.45
CA ASP A 145 14.83 45.09 -2.33
C ASP A 145 14.95 43.60 -2.70
N TYR A 146 14.46 43.16 -3.87
CA TYR A 146 14.45 41.76 -4.31
C TYR A 146 14.30 41.63 -5.84
N PHE A 147 14.99 40.66 -6.44
CA PHE A 147 14.99 40.35 -7.87
C PHE A 147 14.49 38.94 -8.14
N SER A 148 13.79 38.79 -9.26
CA SER A 148 13.19 37.54 -9.72
C SER A 148 13.44 37.40 -11.21
N ILE A 149 14.16 36.35 -11.59
CA ILE A 149 14.57 36.09 -12.98
C ILE A 149 14.05 34.73 -13.42
N ARG A 150 13.60 34.66 -14.68
CA ARG A 150 13.09 33.45 -15.30
C ARG A 150 13.85 33.14 -16.57
N PHE A 151 14.55 32.01 -16.57
CA PHE A 151 15.16 31.43 -17.77
C PHE A 151 14.11 30.62 -18.53
N LYS A 152 14.02 30.84 -19.84
CA LYS A 152 13.01 30.25 -20.74
C LYS A 152 13.66 29.34 -21.79
N THR A 153 12.81 28.74 -22.61
CA THR A 153 13.18 27.93 -23.77
C THR A 153 13.88 26.63 -23.36
N ASN A 154 13.25 25.92 -22.41
CA ASN A 154 13.69 24.62 -21.94
C ASN A 154 15.14 24.60 -21.41
N PRO A 155 15.45 25.42 -20.38
CA PRO A 155 16.78 25.42 -19.79
C PRO A 155 16.98 24.18 -18.93
N TYR A 156 18.17 23.59 -19.01
CA TYR A 156 18.55 22.36 -18.30
C TYR A 156 19.86 22.48 -17.53
N TYR A 157 20.50 23.65 -17.55
CA TYR A 157 21.71 23.94 -16.79
C TYR A 157 21.71 25.41 -16.36
N LEU A 158 22.20 25.69 -15.15
CA LEU A 158 22.39 27.04 -14.64
C LEU A 158 23.67 27.09 -13.78
N LYS A 159 24.52 28.07 -14.05
CA LYS A 159 25.62 28.50 -13.20
C LYS A 159 25.52 30.00 -12.98
N LEU A 160 25.67 30.42 -11.75
CA LEU A 160 25.72 31.83 -11.36
C LEU A 160 27.15 32.20 -10.98
N SER A 161 27.58 33.41 -11.30
CA SER A 161 28.91 33.90 -10.93
C SER A 161 28.88 35.41 -10.72
N THR A 162 29.54 35.87 -9.66
CA THR A 162 29.70 37.31 -9.39
C THR A 162 30.99 37.82 -10.02
N SER A 163 31.00 39.08 -10.43
CA SER A 163 32.20 39.70 -11.01
C SER A 163 33.33 39.85 -9.98
N LYS A 164 34.52 40.20 -10.48
CA LYS A 164 35.62 40.66 -9.62
C LYS A 164 35.24 41.99 -8.95
N PRO A 165 35.81 42.30 -7.76
CA PRO A 165 35.56 43.59 -7.11
C PRO A 165 36.00 44.76 -7.98
N SER A 166 35.19 45.82 -8.02
CA SER A 166 35.55 47.04 -8.72
C SER A 166 36.48 47.92 -7.86
N SER A 167 37.09 48.94 -8.46
CA SER A 167 38.02 49.84 -7.76
C SER A 167 37.39 50.61 -6.59
N LYS A 168 36.06 50.76 -6.58
CA LYS A 168 35.29 51.43 -5.51
C LYS A 168 34.43 50.44 -4.72
N THR A 169 34.79 49.17 -4.72
CA THR A 169 34.02 48.10 -4.08
C THR A 169 33.71 48.43 -2.62
N LYS A 170 32.48 48.11 -2.20
CA LYS A 170 32.08 48.09 -0.78
C LYS A 170 32.10 46.68 -0.21
N ASN A 171 32.74 45.73 -0.91
CA ASN A 171 32.72 44.29 -0.61
C ASN A 171 31.28 43.75 -0.50
N GLY A 172 30.44 44.16 -1.45
CA GLY A 172 29.06 43.71 -1.54
C GLY A 172 28.93 42.22 -1.88
N TYR A 173 27.71 41.72 -1.87
CA TYR A 173 27.40 40.32 -2.16
C TYR A 173 25.99 40.14 -2.73
N ILE A 174 25.77 39.00 -3.37
CA ILE A 174 24.45 38.52 -3.78
C ILE A 174 23.96 37.48 -2.77
N GLN A 175 22.68 37.55 -2.41
CA GLN A 175 22.02 36.56 -1.58
C GLN A 175 20.92 35.89 -2.40
N VAL A 176 21.05 34.58 -2.64
CA VAL A 176 20.07 33.77 -3.37
C VAL A 176 19.22 33.03 -2.35
N ASP A 177 17.90 33.15 -2.44
CA ASP A 177 16.98 32.46 -1.52
C ASP A 177 16.28 31.26 -2.15
N SER A 178 16.15 31.24 -3.48
CA SER A 178 15.38 30.24 -4.18
C SER A 178 15.87 30.03 -5.60
N VAL A 179 16.08 28.77 -5.96
CA VAL A 179 16.27 28.32 -7.35
C VAL A 179 15.41 27.09 -7.57
N TYR A 180 14.55 27.13 -8.58
CA TYR A 180 13.72 25.97 -8.91
C TYR A 180 13.46 25.86 -10.40
N SER A 181 13.30 24.63 -10.87
CA SER A 181 12.88 24.33 -12.24
C SER A 181 11.50 23.73 -12.23
N TYR A 182 10.67 24.21 -13.16
CA TYR A 182 9.32 23.73 -13.35
C TYR A 182 9.00 23.60 -14.84
N GLY A 183 8.11 22.66 -15.14
CA GLY A 183 7.65 22.38 -16.49
C GLY A 183 6.22 21.87 -16.46
N SER A 184 5.61 21.77 -17.63
CA SER A 184 4.31 21.15 -17.82
C SER A 184 4.49 19.65 -18.10
N ILE A 185 3.68 18.81 -17.47
CA ILE A 185 3.69 17.35 -17.62
C ILE A 185 2.29 16.81 -17.35
N ARG A 186 1.96 15.61 -17.84
CA ARG A 186 0.68 14.97 -17.54
C ARG A 186 0.49 14.74 -16.04
N GLN A 187 -0.70 15.03 -15.51
CA GLN A 187 -1.00 14.87 -14.10
C GLN A 187 -0.92 13.41 -13.66
N TYR A 188 -1.50 12.51 -14.45
CA TYR A 188 -1.53 11.09 -14.15
C TYR A 188 -0.43 10.37 -14.92
N SER A 189 0.27 9.48 -14.23
CA SER A 189 1.19 8.52 -14.85
C SER A 189 0.81 7.09 -14.45
N LEU A 190 0.85 6.18 -15.41
CA LEU A 190 0.55 4.77 -15.21
C LEU A 190 1.83 3.98 -15.02
N PHE A 191 1.96 3.28 -13.90
CA PHE A 191 3.01 2.30 -13.65
C PHE A 191 2.59 0.93 -14.21
N SER A 192 3.48 0.26 -14.93
CA SER A 192 3.25 -1.05 -15.52
C SER A 192 4.50 -1.93 -15.45
N GLY A 193 4.29 -3.25 -15.31
CA GLY A 193 5.39 -4.22 -15.16
C GLY A 193 5.86 -4.34 -13.71
N ASN A 194 7.12 -4.74 -13.50
CA ASN A 194 7.74 -4.89 -12.19
C ASN A 194 8.98 -3.99 -12.09
N GLY A 195 9.12 -3.23 -11.01
CA GLY A 195 10.30 -2.40 -10.78
C GLY A 195 10.15 -1.36 -9.69
N ASN A 196 11.19 -0.55 -9.53
CA ASN A 196 11.20 0.52 -8.56
C ASN A 196 10.36 1.73 -9.03
N TRP A 197 9.77 2.47 -8.10
CA TRP A 197 9.05 3.71 -8.36
C TRP A 197 9.86 4.70 -9.19
N ASN A 198 11.18 4.79 -8.96
CA ASN A 198 12.04 5.72 -9.69
C ASN A 198 12.46 5.20 -11.08
N ASP A 199 12.06 4.00 -11.47
CA ASP A 199 12.34 3.44 -12.79
C ASP A 199 11.47 4.11 -13.86
N SER A 200 12.01 5.16 -14.50
CA SER A 200 11.26 5.99 -15.43
C SER A 200 10.71 5.23 -16.65
N ILE A 201 11.29 4.07 -17.02
CA ILE A 201 10.79 3.29 -18.16
C ILE A 201 9.52 2.49 -17.83
N ARG A 202 9.16 2.36 -16.56
CA ARG A 202 7.96 1.66 -16.10
C ARG A 202 6.73 2.54 -16.07
N TRP A 203 6.89 3.82 -16.33
CA TRP A 203 5.81 4.78 -16.27
C TRP A 203 5.45 5.31 -17.66
N SER A 204 4.16 5.53 -17.93
CA SER A 204 3.70 6.17 -19.18
C SER A 204 4.22 7.60 -19.34
N HIS A 205 4.34 8.31 -18.23
CA HIS A 205 5.01 9.61 -18.10
C HIS A 205 6.01 9.53 -16.96
N LEU A 206 6.92 10.48 -16.75
CA LEU A 206 7.89 10.39 -15.63
C LEU A 206 7.24 10.01 -14.27
N PRO A 207 8.00 9.38 -13.34
CA PRO A 207 7.48 9.02 -12.02
C PRO A 207 6.74 10.19 -11.37
N PRO A 208 5.51 9.98 -10.87
CA PRO A 208 4.75 11.04 -10.21
C PRO A 208 5.48 11.54 -8.96
N LEU A 209 5.58 12.86 -8.85
CA LEU A 209 6.14 13.56 -7.69
C LEU A 209 5.20 14.72 -7.30
N ARG A 210 5.18 15.06 -6.01
CA ARG A 210 4.49 16.22 -5.41
C ARG A 210 3.01 16.33 -5.77
N HIS A 211 2.68 17.04 -6.85
CA HIS A 211 1.31 17.37 -7.27
C HIS A 211 0.78 16.46 -8.39
N ARG A 212 1.47 15.35 -8.64
CA ARG A 212 1.11 14.39 -9.67
C ARG A 212 0.51 13.15 -9.05
N SER A 213 -0.24 12.42 -9.87
CA SER A 213 -1.00 11.25 -9.46
C SER A 213 -0.42 9.99 -10.10
N ALA A 214 -0.29 8.94 -9.31
CA ALA A 214 0.11 7.61 -9.76
C ALA A 214 -1.12 6.72 -9.97
N LEU A 215 -1.15 6.04 -11.10
CA LEU A 215 -2.03 4.93 -11.41
C LEU A 215 -1.15 3.67 -11.41
N ILE A 216 -1.42 2.70 -10.53
CA ILE A 216 -0.53 1.54 -10.33
C ILE A 216 -1.25 0.27 -10.78
N SER A 217 -0.84 -0.29 -11.92
CA SER A 217 -1.35 -1.56 -12.46
C SER A 217 -0.26 -2.62 -12.62
N GLY A 218 0.94 -2.35 -12.11
CA GLY A 218 2.05 -3.30 -12.04
C GLY A 218 2.58 -3.40 -10.61
N GLU A 219 3.68 -4.13 -10.43
CA GLU A 219 4.37 -4.34 -9.16
C GLU A 219 5.41 -3.23 -8.93
N ALA A 220 5.03 -2.21 -8.16
CA ALA A 220 5.87 -1.08 -7.84
C ALA A 220 6.56 -1.25 -6.48
N GLU A 221 7.86 -1.01 -6.43
CA GLU A 221 8.63 -0.95 -5.19
C GLU A 221 9.04 0.49 -4.84
N ILE A 222 8.80 0.90 -3.59
CA ILE A 222 9.36 2.13 -3.01
C ILE A 222 10.47 1.75 -2.02
N ASN A 223 11.70 2.17 -2.32
CA ASN A 223 12.88 1.96 -1.46
C ASN A 223 13.64 3.25 -1.11
N SER A 224 13.03 4.39 -1.41
CA SER A 224 13.48 5.73 -1.06
C SER A 224 12.29 6.55 -0.55
N THR A 225 12.55 7.79 -0.15
CA THR A 225 11.46 8.74 0.07
C THR A 225 10.83 9.15 -1.26
N VAL A 226 9.51 9.01 -1.35
CA VAL A 226 8.69 9.39 -2.50
C VAL A 226 7.48 10.17 -1.99
N GLN A 227 7.16 11.27 -2.64
CA GLN A 227 5.96 12.06 -2.34
C GLN A 227 5.14 12.30 -3.60
N CYS A 228 3.83 12.05 -3.59
CA CYS A 228 2.90 12.39 -4.67
C CYS A 228 1.54 12.86 -4.14
N GLU A 229 0.67 13.38 -5.01
CA GLU A 229 -0.64 13.90 -4.59
C GLU A 229 -1.60 12.74 -4.35
N GLN A 230 -1.70 11.86 -5.34
CA GLN A 230 -2.60 10.73 -5.30
C GLN A 230 -1.87 9.48 -5.75
N ALA A 231 -2.22 8.34 -5.16
CA ALA A 231 -1.88 7.04 -5.70
C ALA A 231 -3.11 6.16 -5.71
N LEU A 232 -3.42 5.63 -6.88
CA LEU A 232 -4.55 4.75 -7.14
C LEU A 232 -3.96 3.37 -7.44
N LEU A 233 -4.17 2.42 -6.54
CA LEU A 233 -3.74 1.03 -6.67
C LEU A 233 -4.86 0.22 -7.30
N GLY A 234 -4.70 -0.09 -8.60
CA GLY A 234 -5.57 -0.96 -9.37
C GLY A 234 -4.97 -2.37 -9.37
N ASN A 235 -5.03 -3.08 -10.51
CA ASN A 235 -4.62 -4.49 -10.72
C ASN A 235 -3.12 -4.84 -10.48
N GLY A 236 -2.42 -4.19 -9.54
CA GLY A 236 -1.01 -4.45 -9.23
C GLY A 236 -0.68 -4.23 -7.76
N GLY A 237 0.56 -4.53 -7.38
CA GLY A 237 1.07 -4.34 -6.02
C GLY A 237 1.89 -3.06 -5.82
N LEU A 238 1.85 -2.55 -4.60
CA LEU A 238 2.75 -1.51 -4.10
C LEU A 238 3.48 -2.03 -2.87
N HIS A 239 4.79 -2.24 -2.99
CA HIS A 239 5.66 -2.67 -1.91
C HIS A 239 6.49 -1.49 -1.40
N ILE A 240 6.27 -1.07 -0.17
CA ILE A 240 7.11 -0.09 0.52
C ILE A 240 8.14 -0.87 1.34
N SER A 241 9.35 -1.00 0.81
CA SER A 241 10.45 -1.70 1.50
C SER A 241 10.85 -0.99 2.81
N GLU A 242 11.65 -1.64 3.65
CA GLU A 242 12.11 -1.07 4.94
C GLU A 242 12.78 0.31 4.82
N LYS A 243 13.45 0.58 3.70
CA LYS A 243 14.10 1.87 3.40
C LYS A 243 13.17 2.88 2.74
N GLY A 244 11.99 2.42 2.29
CA GLY A 244 10.98 3.22 1.63
C GLY A 244 10.24 4.14 2.60
N HIS A 245 9.95 5.36 2.14
CA HIS A 245 9.04 6.28 2.81
C HIS A 245 8.09 6.87 1.78
N PHE A 246 6.85 6.39 1.76
CA PHE A 246 5.83 6.87 0.84
C PHE A 246 4.94 7.91 1.51
N ILE A 247 4.89 9.10 0.94
CA ILE A 247 4.07 10.22 1.40
C ILE A 247 3.05 10.53 0.32
N VAL A 248 1.76 10.46 0.64
CA VAL A 248 0.69 10.68 -0.33
C VAL A 248 -0.45 11.47 0.31
N ASP A 249 -1.07 12.39 -0.42
CA ASP A 249 -2.25 13.09 0.13
C ASP A 249 -3.46 12.17 0.12
N LYS A 250 -3.69 11.47 -0.99
CA LYS A 250 -4.80 10.54 -1.17
C LYS A 250 -4.35 9.17 -1.67
N LEU A 251 -4.60 8.12 -0.91
CA LEU A 251 -4.37 6.74 -1.32
C LEU A 251 -5.72 6.08 -1.63
N VAL A 252 -5.85 5.47 -2.81
CA VAL A 252 -7.07 4.76 -3.22
C VAL A 252 -6.71 3.32 -3.52
N LEU A 253 -7.29 2.38 -2.79
CA LEU A 253 -7.16 0.94 -2.99
C LEU A 253 -8.41 0.44 -3.69
N TYR A 254 -8.26 -0.06 -4.91
CA TYR A 254 -9.35 -0.75 -5.57
C TYR A 254 -9.41 -2.17 -5.04
N SER A 255 -10.60 -2.66 -4.70
CA SER A 255 -10.84 -4.09 -4.59
C SER A 255 -11.05 -4.62 -6.00
N THR A 256 -10.08 -5.34 -6.54
CA THR A 256 -10.13 -5.93 -7.88
C THR A 256 -10.40 -7.42 -7.82
N ASP A 257 -11.07 -7.86 -6.75
CA ASP A 257 -11.64 -9.20 -6.64
C ASP A 257 -12.79 -9.32 -7.63
N ASN A 258 -12.40 -9.34 -8.90
CA ASN A 258 -13.23 -9.60 -10.04
C ASN A 258 -13.51 -11.11 -9.94
N PRO A 259 -14.78 -11.53 -9.73
CA PRO A 259 -15.18 -12.90 -9.38
C PRO A 259 -14.99 -13.92 -10.52
N LEU A 260 -14.18 -13.62 -11.53
CA LEU A 260 -14.10 -14.38 -12.78
C LEU A 260 -12.96 -15.41 -12.84
N THR A 261 -12.10 -15.54 -11.83
CA THR A 261 -11.11 -16.63 -11.80
C THR A 261 -11.49 -17.69 -10.79
N ASN A 262 -12.44 -18.54 -11.20
CA ASN A 262 -13.16 -19.58 -10.46
C ASN A 262 -12.31 -20.79 -9.97
N THR A 263 -11.05 -20.61 -9.62
CA THR A 263 -10.18 -21.70 -9.14
C THR A 263 -9.19 -21.17 -8.11
N ASP A 264 -8.90 -21.98 -7.08
CA ASP A 264 -7.71 -21.79 -6.24
C ASP A 264 -6.54 -21.68 -7.21
N ARG A 265 -5.87 -20.55 -7.18
CA ARG A 265 -4.80 -20.27 -8.13
C ARG A 265 -3.56 -19.88 -7.36
N ALA A 266 -2.41 -20.18 -7.96
CA ALA A 266 -1.16 -19.61 -7.51
C ALA A 266 -1.33 -18.08 -7.48
N LEU A 267 -0.90 -17.47 -6.39
CA LEU A 267 -0.90 -16.02 -6.25
C LEU A 267 -0.10 -15.41 -7.42
N THR A 268 -0.70 -14.52 -8.21
CA THR A 268 -0.01 -13.87 -9.34
C THR A 268 0.35 -12.45 -8.98
N THR A 269 1.32 -11.86 -9.70
CA THR A 269 1.83 -10.49 -9.55
C THR A 269 0.83 -9.41 -9.98
N THR A 270 -0.46 -9.61 -9.71
CA THR A 270 -1.59 -8.73 -10.11
C THR A 270 -2.66 -8.67 -9.02
N ASP A 271 -2.40 -9.28 -7.86
CA ASP A 271 -3.34 -9.30 -6.75
C ASP A 271 -3.09 -8.05 -5.91
N ASN A 272 -3.98 -7.06 -6.02
CA ASN A 272 -3.88 -5.73 -5.39
C ASN A 272 -3.38 -5.81 -3.97
N SER A 273 -2.11 -5.48 -3.76
CA SER A 273 -1.49 -5.64 -2.45
C SER A 273 -0.72 -4.39 -2.11
N LEU A 274 -1.10 -3.76 -0.99
CA LEU A 274 -0.29 -2.73 -0.36
C LEU A 274 0.52 -3.39 0.75
N THR A 275 1.79 -3.67 0.49
CA THR A 275 2.69 -4.23 1.50
C THR A 275 3.55 -3.11 2.08
N VAL A 276 3.50 -2.91 3.40
CA VAL A 276 4.21 -1.83 4.08
C VAL A 276 5.25 -2.40 5.05
N ALA A 277 6.53 -2.39 4.66
CA ALA A 277 7.65 -2.66 5.56
C ALA A 277 8.30 -1.35 6.07
N GLY A 278 8.36 -0.33 5.22
CA GLY A 278 8.92 1.00 5.55
C GLY A 278 7.91 1.95 6.21
N LYS A 279 7.87 3.19 5.74
CA LYS A 279 6.95 4.23 6.25
C LYS A 279 5.90 4.61 5.20
N LEU A 280 4.66 4.70 5.64
CA LEU A 280 3.55 5.22 4.85
C LEU A 280 2.92 6.40 5.61
N ALA A 281 2.87 7.56 4.97
CA ALA A 281 2.21 8.75 5.47
C ALA A 281 1.10 9.16 4.50
N VAL A 282 -0.14 9.06 4.93
CA VAL A 282 -1.32 9.50 4.16
C VAL A 282 -1.80 10.81 4.77
N ASN A 283 -1.65 11.93 4.07
CA ASN A 283 -1.85 13.26 4.68
C ASN A 283 -3.32 13.66 4.77
N LYS A 284 -4.18 13.20 3.84
CA LYS A 284 -5.59 13.63 3.78
C LYS A 284 -6.56 12.47 3.93
N GLN A 285 -6.47 11.46 3.07
CA GLN A 285 -7.51 10.43 3.01
C GLN A 285 -7.00 9.11 2.42
N LEU A 286 -7.46 8.01 3.00
CA LEU A 286 -7.39 6.67 2.41
C LEU A 286 -8.80 6.26 1.96
N GLU A 287 -8.91 5.70 0.76
CA GLU A 287 -10.15 5.17 0.20
C GLU A 287 -9.98 3.70 -0.16
N VAL A 288 -11.00 2.88 0.11
CA VAL A 288 -11.21 1.57 -0.49
C VAL A 288 -12.39 1.67 -1.43
N ARG A 289 -12.20 1.29 -2.69
CA ARG A 289 -13.27 1.23 -3.70
C ARG A 289 -13.62 -0.22 -3.97
N TYR A 290 -14.82 -0.61 -3.58
CA TYR A 290 -15.31 -1.98 -3.76
C TYR A 290 -16.43 -2.02 -4.80
N THR A 291 -16.25 -2.82 -5.85
CA THR A 291 -17.25 -3.07 -6.88
C THR A 291 -17.96 -4.39 -6.58
N PHE A 292 -19.25 -4.32 -6.27
CA PHE A 292 -20.09 -5.48 -6.05
C PHE A 292 -20.33 -6.22 -7.38
N PRO A 293 -20.08 -7.53 -7.44
CA PRO A 293 -20.36 -8.32 -8.64
C PRO A 293 -21.79 -8.21 -9.12
N GLU A 294 -22.74 -8.33 -8.19
CA GLU A 294 -24.17 -8.23 -8.44
C GLU A 294 -24.83 -7.38 -7.35
N LYS A 295 -25.79 -6.55 -7.76
CA LYS A 295 -26.66 -5.83 -6.82
C LYS A 295 -27.75 -6.76 -6.30
N GLY A 296 -28.26 -6.51 -5.10
CA GLY A 296 -29.29 -7.33 -4.45
C GLY A 296 -28.78 -8.68 -3.91
N LYS A 297 -27.45 -8.85 -3.84
CA LYS A 297 -26.79 -10.04 -3.29
C LYS A 297 -25.92 -9.64 -2.09
N TRP A 298 -25.77 -10.56 -1.15
CA TRP A 298 -24.96 -10.38 0.06
C TRP A 298 -23.54 -10.88 -0.18
N TYR A 299 -22.53 -10.13 0.26
CA TYR A 299 -21.13 -10.48 0.14
C TYR A 299 -20.40 -10.33 1.48
N PHE A 300 -19.46 -11.21 1.74
CA PHE A 300 -18.55 -11.14 2.89
C PHE A 300 -17.47 -10.08 2.64
N LEU A 301 -17.44 -9.04 3.48
CA LEU A 301 -16.46 -7.94 3.40
C LEU A 301 -15.81 -7.66 4.74
N SER A 302 -14.61 -7.07 4.68
CA SER A 302 -13.91 -6.49 5.83
C SER A 302 -13.07 -5.28 5.42
N PHE A 303 -12.61 -4.52 6.42
CA PHE A 303 -11.84 -3.30 6.20
C PHE A 303 -10.58 -3.25 7.09
N PRO A 304 -9.48 -2.68 6.58
CA PRO A 304 -8.23 -2.52 7.34
C PRO A 304 -8.20 -1.26 8.23
N PHE A 305 -9.33 -0.55 8.34
CA PHE A 305 -9.55 0.62 9.17
C PHE A 305 -11.03 0.71 9.56
N ASP A 306 -11.32 1.48 10.60
CA ASP A 306 -12.68 1.77 11.03
C ASP A 306 -13.38 2.68 10.02
N VAL A 307 -14.64 2.37 9.70
CA VAL A 307 -15.46 3.14 8.75
C VAL A 307 -16.70 3.65 9.46
N TYR A 308 -16.82 4.97 9.53
CA TYR A 308 -18.00 5.63 10.08
C TYR A 308 -19.02 5.93 8.98
N LEU A 309 -20.27 6.16 9.36
CA LEU A 309 -21.38 6.42 8.46
C LEU A 309 -21.10 7.58 7.48
N ASN A 310 -20.40 8.62 7.94
CA ASN A 310 -20.03 9.78 7.12
C ASN A 310 -18.91 9.50 6.11
N ASP A 311 -18.18 8.39 6.30
CA ASP A 311 -17.05 7.99 5.46
C ASP A 311 -17.46 7.00 4.36
N ILE A 312 -18.73 6.58 4.36
CA ILE A 312 -19.35 5.81 3.28
C ILE A 312 -19.75 6.77 2.15
N ASP A 313 -19.64 6.29 0.90
CA ASP A 313 -20.07 6.99 -0.30
C ASP A 313 -21.43 7.68 -0.14
N LYS A 314 -21.44 9.02 -0.23
CA LYS A 314 -22.62 9.87 -0.02
C LYS A 314 -23.76 9.61 -1.00
N ARG A 315 -23.49 8.92 -2.11
CA ARG A 315 -24.53 8.48 -3.05
C ARG A 315 -25.44 7.42 -2.43
N PHE A 316 -24.91 6.64 -1.48
CA PHE A 316 -25.62 5.55 -0.84
C PHE A 316 -26.07 5.92 0.58
N GLN A 317 -27.23 5.41 0.99
CA GLN A 317 -27.69 5.51 2.36
C GLN A 317 -27.76 4.12 2.99
N LEU A 318 -27.22 3.99 4.21
CA LEU A 318 -27.40 2.80 5.02
C LEU A 318 -28.88 2.69 5.41
N LYS A 319 -29.47 1.52 5.18
CA LYS A 319 -30.85 1.16 5.56
C LYS A 319 -30.88 -0.22 6.20
N ASP A 320 -31.96 -0.49 6.90
CA ASP A 320 -32.23 -1.79 7.50
C ASP A 320 -33.37 -2.53 6.78
N LYS A 321 -33.71 -3.72 7.29
CA LYS A 321 -34.74 -4.61 6.75
C LYS A 321 -36.18 -4.09 6.90
N THR A 322 -36.41 -3.08 7.72
CA THR A 322 -37.76 -2.51 7.93
C THR A 322 -38.13 -1.51 6.84
N PHE A 323 -37.11 -1.00 6.13
CA PHE A 323 -37.28 -0.10 5.01
C PHE A 323 -37.78 -0.83 3.74
N SER A 324 -38.75 -0.25 3.04
CA SER A 324 -39.42 -0.86 1.87
C SER A 324 -39.28 -0.08 0.56
N GLY A 325 -38.37 0.89 0.51
CA GLY A 325 -38.07 1.66 -0.70
C GLY A 325 -37.04 0.99 -1.61
N LYS A 326 -36.75 1.64 -2.74
CA LYS A 326 -35.74 1.23 -3.74
C LYS A 326 -34.88 2.43 -4.12
N GLY A 327 -33.59 2.22 -4.37
CA GLY A 327 -32.66 3.30 -4.68
C GLY A 327 -31.22 2.94 -4.32
N ASP A 328 -30.38 3.96 -4.15
CA ASP A 328 -28.98 3.80 -3.73
C ASP A 328 -28.91 3.52 -2.22
N PHE A 329 -29.21 2.27 -1.85
CA PHE A 329 -29.19 1.81 -0.47
C PHE A 329 -28.13 0.73 -0.24
N LEU A 330 -27.52 0.82 0.93
CA LEU A 330 -26.56 -0.14 1.48
C LEU A 330 -27.22 -0.85 2.66
N TYR A 331 -27.05 -2.17 2.73
CA TYR A 331 -27.51 -2.99 3.84
C TYR A 331 -26.33 -3.74 4.43
N VAL A 332 -26.27 -3.80 5.76
CA VAL A 332 -25.17 -4.43 6.51
C VAL A 332 -25.75 -5.39 7.55
N GLN A 333 -25.15 -6.57 7.65
CA GLN A 333 -25.44 -7.56 8.68
C GLN A 333 -24.17 -7.92 9.44
N VAL A 334 -24.32 -8.05 10.76
CA VAL A 334 -23.29 -8.45 11.72
C VAL A 334 -23.60 -9.87 12.19
N TYR A 335 -22.56 -10.69 12.27
CA TYR A 335 -22.67 -12.03 12.81
C TYR A 335 -22.88 -12.01 14.33
N ASP A 336 -23.86 -12.77 14.83
CA ASP A 336 -24.18 -12.89 16.25
C ASP A 336 -23.94 -14.31 16.75
N GLY A 337 -22.68 -14.58 17.13
CA GLY A 337 -22.28 -15.87 17.70
C GLY A 337 -22.99 -16.19 19.03
N LYS A 338 -23.45 -15.17 19.78
CA LYS A 338 -24.19 -15.37 21.03
C LYS A 338 -25.59 -15.90 20.75
N LYS A 339 -26.28 -15.31 19.77
CA LYS A 339 -27.56 -15.81 19.30
C LYS A 339 -27.46 -17.25 18.83
N ARG A 340 -26.41 -17.58 18.07
CA ARG A 340 -26.12 -18.97 17.64
C ARG A 340 -25.94 -19.92 18.81
N ALA A 341 -25.10 -19.55 19.78
CA ALA A 341 -24.89 -20.37 20.97
C ALA A 341 -26.18 -20.57 21.78
N GLN A 342 -27.06 -19.57 21.82
CA GLN A 342 -28.33 -19.67 22.55
C GLN A 342 -29.40 -20.48 21.81
N SER A 343 -29.43 -20.41 20.48
CA SER A 343 -30.43 -21.11 19.65
C SER A 343 -30.08 -22.58 19.41
N ASN A 344 -28.80 -22.96 19.50
CA ASN A 344 -28.29 -24.26 19.01
C ASN A 344 -28.70 -24.51 17.54
N ASP A 345 -28.67 -23.45 16.73
CA ASP A 345 -29.07 -23.49 15.32
C ASP A 345 -28.02 -22.76 14.48
N ALA A 346 -27.61 -23.35 13.37
CA ALA A 346 -26.69 -22.74 12.40
C ALA A 346 -27.40 -21.85 11.36
N THR A 347 -28.65 -21.45 11.63
CA THR A 347 -29.43 -20.58 10.75
C THR A 347 -29.94 -19.34 11.47
N GLY A 348 -29.92 -18.22 10.75
CA GLY A 348 -30.54 -16.97 11.21
C GLY A 348 -29.76 -16.22 12.30
N ASN A 349 -28.44 -16.43 12.43
CA ASN A 349 -27.61 -15.76 13.44
C ASN A 349 -27.00 -14.44 12.96
N TRP A 350 -27.73 -13.73 12.10
CA TRP A 350 -27.35 -12.45 11.55
C TRP A 350 -28.25 -11.34 12.11
N THR A 351 -27.62 -10.25 12.53
CA THR A 351 -28.31 -9.06 13.01
C THR A 351 -28.13 -7.95 12.00
N VAL A 352 -29.25 -7.38 11.54
CA VAL A 352 -29.21 -6.25 10.60
C VAL A 352 -28.80 -5.01 11.38
N LEU A 353 -27.83 -4.29 10.85
CA LEU A 353 -27.34 -3.06 11.45
C LEU A 353 -28.24 -1.89 11.02
N SER A 354 -28.86 -1.24 12.01
CA SER A 354 -29.75 -0.10 11.78
C SER A 354 -29.00 1.22 12.06
N PRO A 355 -29.11 2.24 11.19
CA PRO A 355 -28.45 3.53 11.40
C PRO A 355 -28.81 4.22 12.72
N GLU A 356 -30.04 4.00 13.21
CA GLU A 356 -30.55 4.59 14.46
C GLU A 356 -29.88 4.01 15.71
N GLU A 357 -29.29 2.81 15.62
CA GLU A 357 -28.62 2.12 16.72
C GLU A 357 -27.13 2.49 16.83
N LEU A 358 -26.60 3.22 15.84
CA LEU A 358 -25.20 3.63 15.78
C LEU A 358 -24.96 4.88 16.64
N SER A 359 -24.62 4.69 17.92
CA SER A 359 -24.41 5.80 18.85
C SER A 359 -23.23 6.73 18.50
N ASP A 360 -22.15 6.18 17.93
CA ASP A 360 -20.93 6.87 17.51
C ASP A 360 -20.77 6.96 15.98
N GLY A 361 -21.74 6.40 15.24
CA GLY A 361 -21.72 6.32 13.79
C GLY A 361 -20.76 5.28 13.21
N LEU A 362 -20.11 4.43 14.02
CA LEU A 362 -19.23 3.37 13.53
C LEU A 362 -20.04 2.28 12.83
N VAL A 363 -19.77 2.02 11.55
CA VAL A 363 -20.49 0.99 10.77
C VAL A 363 -19.65 -0.26 10.65
N PHE A 364 -18.37 -0.11 10.29
CA PHE A 364 -17.43 -1.20 10.12
C PHE A 364 -16.23 -1.02 11.03
N GLU A 365 -15.99 -2.00 11.90
CA GLU A 365 -14.84 -2.09 12.79
C GLU A 365 -13.69 -2.77 12.04
N LYS A 366 -12.49 -2.21 12.18
CA LYS A 366 -11.27 -2.78 11.59
C LYS A 366 -11.11 -4.25 11.98
N GLY A 367 -10.88 -5.10 10.99
CA GLY A 367 -10.61 -6.52 11.23
C GLY A 367 -11.83 -7.36 11.62
N LYS A 368 -13.03 -6.79 11.64
CA LYS A 368 -14.28 -7.53 11.76
C LYS A 368 -14.87 -7.82 10.38
N GLY A 369 -15.53 -8.97 10.24
CA GLY A 369 -16.21 -9.34 9.00
C GLY A 369 -17.70 -9.02 9.02
N TYR A 370 -18.26 -8.76 7.83
CA TYR A 370 -19.64 -8.33 7.65
C TYR A 370 -20.27 -8.98 6.42
N LEU A 371 -21.59 -9.13 6.44
CA LEU A 371 -22.36 -9.34 5.21
C LEU A 371 -22.89 -7.99 4.72
N VAL A 372 -22.62 -7.68 3.46
CA VAL A 372 -22.95 -6.38 2.87
C VAL A 372 -23.65 -6.57 1.54
N ALA A 373 -24.72 -5.81 1.31
CA ALA A 373 -25.48 -5.84 0.06
C ALA A 373 -25.85 -4.43 -0.40
N LEU A 374 -25.89 -4.24 -1.72
CA LEU A 374 -26.55 -3.10 -2.34
C LEU A 374 -27.99 -3.44 -2.70
N ASP A 375 -28.86 -2.45 -2.68
CA ASP A 375 -30.19 -2.59 -3.25
C ASP A 375 -30.12 -2.99 -4.73
N ALA A 376 -31.00 -3.89 -5.17
CA ALA A 376 -31.05 -4.32 -6.58
C ALA A 376 -31.26 -3.14 -7.55
N ALA A 377 -31.97 -2.10 -7.10
CA ALA A 377 -32.25 -0.90 -7.87
C ALA A 377 -31.17 0.19 -7.79
N ALA A 378 -30.05 -0.04 -7.08
CA ALA A 378 -28.97 0.94 -7.01
C ALA A 378 -28.45 1.32 -8.41
N SER A 379 -28.13 2.59 -8.60
CA SER A 379 -27.68 3.18 -9.87
C SER A 379 -26.23 2.81 -10.22
N ASP A 380 -25.42 2.50 -9.21
CA ASP A 380 -24.02 2.07 -9.31
C ASP A 380 -23.82 0.79 -8.47
N ASN A 381 -22.81 0.01 -8.81
CA ASN A 381 -22.37 -1.16 -8.04
C ASN A 381 -21.01 -0.95 -7.37
N THR A 382 -20.40 0.23 -7.49
CA THR A 382 -19.12 0.56 -6.85
C THR A 382 -19.30 1.56 -5.71
N LEU A 383 -18.87 1.17 -4.50
CA LEU A 383 -18.88 2.03 -3.31
C LEU A 383 -17.46 2.43 -2.91
N THR A 384 -17.36 3.64 -2.38
CA THR A 384 -16.16 4.13 -1.71
C THR A 384 -16.36 4.11 -0.21
N PHE A 385 -15.39 3.56 0.51
CA PHE A 385 -15.26 3.64 1.96
C PHE A 385 -13.99 4.40 2.26
N SER A 386 -14.01 5.33 3.20
CA SER A 386 -12.87 6.20 3.45
C SER A 386 -12.50 6.30 4.92
N THR A 387 -11.32 6.84 5.18
CA THR A 387 -10.88 7.26 6.51
C THR A 387 -9.94 8.44 6.35
N ALA A 388 -9.91 9.34 7.34
CA ALA A 388 -9.04 10.50 7.28
C ALA A 388 -7.58 10.10 7.54
N GLY A 389 -6.64 10.84 6.94
CA GLY A 389 -5.21 10.55 7.03
C GLY A 389 -4.67 10.53 8.46
N ASN A 390 -5.24 11.35 9.34
CA ASN A 390 -4.90 11.42 10.78
C ASN A 390 -5.37 10.20 11.58
N ASP A 391 -6.32 9.42 11.06
CA ASP A 391 -6.87 8.24 11.73
C ASP A 391 -6.13 6.95 11.31
N ILE A 392 -5.14 7.06 10.40
CA ILE A 392 -4.33 5.93 9.95
C ILE A 392 -3.12 5.78 10.89
N PRO A 393 -3.02 4.69 11.66
CA PRO A 393 -1.93 4.50 12.60
C PRO A 393 -0.62 4.13 11.89
N GLU A 394 0.52 4.35 12.55
CA GLU A 394 1.85 3.96 12.01
C GLU A 394 2.00 2.45 11.76
N SER A 395 1.20 1.64 12.46
CA SER A 395 1.10 0.17 12.29
C SER A 395 0.29 -0.27 11.07
N PHE A 396 -0.39 0.65 10.38
CA PHE A 396 -1.21 0.34 9.20
C PHE A 396 -0.39 -0.38 8.12
N GLY A 397 -0.89 -1.53 7.66
CA GLY A 397 -0.20 -2.37 6.69
C GLY A 397 0.99 -3.17 7.21
N LYS A 398 1.30 -3.09 8.51
CA LYS A 398 2.43 -3.79 9.15
C LYS A 398 1.97 -4.89 10.10
N THR A 399 1.16 -4.52 11.08
CA THR A 399 0.73 -5.42 12.15
C THR A 399 -0.71 -5.12 12.54
N ALA A 400 -1.45 -6.14 12.94
CA ALA A 400 -2.80 -6.00 13.45
C ALA A 400 -3.08 -7.09 14.49
N SER A 401 -3.94 -6.77 15.46
CA SER A 401 -4.60 -7.73 16.33
C SER A 401 -6.10 -7.62 16.09
N VAL A 402 -6.78 -8.76 16.00
CA VAL A 402 -8.25 -8.84 15.87
C VAL A 402 -8.80 -9.58 17.09
N PRO A 403 -9.66 -8.94 17.91
CA PRO A 403 -10.28 -9.61 19.03
C PRO A 403 -11.31 -10.64 18.55
N VAL A 404 -11.31 -11.79 19.20
CA VAL A 404 -12.23 -12.91 18.97
C VAL A 404 -12.93 -13.22 20.28
N TYR A 405 -14.23 -12.99 20.32
CA TYR A 405 -15.04 -13.25 21.51
C TYR A 405 -15.69 -14.63 21.40
N ALA A 406 -15.38 -15.51 22.33
CA ALA A 406 -15.94 -16.85 22.37
C ALA A 406 -17.35 -16.80 22.95
N ALA A 407 -18.35 -16.87 22.07
CA ALA A 407 -19.73 -16.96 22.48
C ALA A 407 -20.06 -18.36 23.02
N SER A 408 -20.56 -18.44 24.26
CA SER A 408 -21.07 -19.67 24.87
C SER A 408 -22.34 -19.40 25.67
N ALA A 409 -23.22 -20.39 25.83
CA ALA A 409 -24.31 -20.38 26.80
C ALA A 409 -24.36 -21.72 27.58
N GLY A 410 -24.98 -21.72 28.76
CA GLY A 410 -24.87 -22.85 29.71
C GLY A 410 -25.39 -24.21 29.22
N ASN A 411 -26.22 -24.24 28.16
CA ASN A 411 -26.79 -25.46 27.56
C ASN A 411 -26.47 -25.57 26.06
N THR A 412 -25.40 -24.92 25.58
CA THR A 412 -25.05 -24.91 24.15
C THR A 412 -24.36 -26.21 23.74
N ASP A 413 -24.71 -26.74 22.57
CA ASP A 413 -23.95 -27.84 21.97
C ASP A 413 -22.64 -27.30 21.42
N LYS A 414 -21.53 -28.03 21.65
CA LYS A 414 -20.17 -27.61 21.22
C LYS A 414 -20.08 -27.25 19.74
N ALA A 415 -20.98 -27.76 18.89
CA ALA A 415 -21.04 -27.41 17.47
C ALA A 415 -21.40 -25.93 17.22
N HIS A 416 -22.13 -25.28 18.14
CA HIS A 416 -22.63 -23.90 17.98
C HIS A 416 -21.88 -22.86 18.86
N GLU A 417 -20.97 -23.30 19.72
CA GLU A 417 -20.14 -22.41 20.55
C GLU A 417 -18.97 -21.81 19.76
N GLY A 418 -18.58 -20.59 20.13
CA GLY A 418 -17.27 -20.03 19.78
C GLY A 418 -17.13 -19.45 18.38
N TRP A 419 -18.19 -19.45 17.57
CA TRP A 419 -18.15 -18.93 16.21
C TRP A 419 -18.04 -17.41 16.18
N TYR A 420 -17.10 -16.92 15.38
CA TYR A 420 -16.87 -15.50 15.18
C TYR A 420 -16.49 -15.22 13.73
N LEU A 421 -16.99 -14.12 13.16
CA LEU A 421 -16.66 -13.68 11.80
C LEU A 421 -15.56 -12.61 11.85
N CYS A 422 -14.34 -13.03 11.53
CA CYS A 422 -13.19 -12.14 11.41
C CYS A 422 -13.11 -11.53 10.01
N GLY A 423 -12.45 -10.39 9.93
CA GLY A 423 -12.03 -9.74 8.69
C GLY A 423 -10.52 -9.78 8.53
N ASN A 424 -10.04 -9.52 7.31
CA ASN A 424 -8.64 -9.22 7.07
C ASN A 424 -8.37 -7.75 7.50
N PRO A 425 -7.63 -7.49 8.60
CA PRO A 425 -7.34 -6.13 9.07
C PRO A 425 -6.19 -5.44 8.31
N LEU A 426 -5.58 -6.11 7.32
CA LEU A 426 -4.48 -5.58 6.52
C LEU A 426 -4.95 -5.23 5.10
N PRO A 427 -4.38 -4.19 4.47
CA PRO A 427 -4.62 -3.86 3.06
C PRO A 427 -3.90 -4.80 2.09
N SER A 428 -3.25 -5.85 2.60
CA SER A 428 -2.52 -6.87 1.85
C SER A 428 -3.18 -8.25 2.05
N PRO A 429 -2.92 -9.22 1.15
CA PRO A 429 -3.25 -10.60 1.43
C PRO A 429 -2.57 -11.11 2.72
N ILE A 430 -3.23 -11.99 3.47
CA ILE A 430 -2.72 -12.62 4.70
C ILE A 430 -2.40 -14.08 4.41
N SER A 431 -1.15 -14.51 4.63
CA SER A 431 -0.87 -15.95 4.66
C SER A 431 -1.33 -16.55 5.97
N LEU A 432 -1.98 -17.72 5.93
CA LEU A 432 -2.37 -18.43 7.14
C LEU A 432 -1.17 -18.87 7.97
N SER A 433 0.02 -18.98 7.36
CA SER A 433 1.30 -19.18 8.06
C SER A 433 1.74 -17.99 8.93
N GLN A 434 1.21 -16.79 8.68
CA GLN A 434 1.50 -15.56 9.43
C GLN A 434 0.56 -15.36 10.63
N ILE A 435 -0.50 -16.15 10.73
CA ILE A 435 -1.36 -16.16 11.90
C ILE A 435 -0.61 -16.90 13.02
N SER A 436 -0.41 -16.21 14.14
CA SER A 436 0.27 -16.81 15.29
C SER A 436 -0.53 -18.01 15.82
N ALA A 437 0.18 -19.07 16.22
CA ALA A 437 -0.46 -20.24 16.82
C ALA A 437 -1.18 -19.83 18.11
N ASN A 438 -2.48 -20.08 18.15
CA ASN A 438 -3.34 -19.68 19.27
C ASN A 438 -4.10 -20.91 19.77
N PRO A 439 -3.83 -21.39 21.01
CA PRO A 439 -4.45 -22.59 21.55
C PRO A 439 -5.95 -22.43 21.87
N ALA A 440 -6.46 -21.20 21.91
CA ALA A 440 -7.89 -20.95 22.09
C ALA A 440 -8.68 -21.18 20.81
N LEU A 441 -8.05 -21.11 19.63
CA LEU A 441 -8.66 -21.42 18.33
C LEU A 441 -8.61 -22.92 18.05
N ASP A 442 -9.56 -23.41 17.26
CA ASP A 442 -9.58 -24.81 16.79
C ASP A 442 -8.52 -25.14 15.72
N GLY A 443 -7.68 -24.16 15.36
CA GLY A 443 -6.59 -24.28 14.40
C GLY A 443 -7.01 -24.13 12.93
N ASN A 444 -8.26 -23.76 12.63
CA ASN A 444 -8.73 -23.58 11.26
C ASN A 444 -9.41 -22.22 11.06
N ILE A 445 -9.45 -21.79 9.80
CA ILE A 445 -10.39 -20.78 9.33
C ILE A 445 -11.43 -21.44 8.44
N TYR A 446 -12.58 -20.80 8.30
CA TYR A 446 -13.67 -21.29 7.47
C TYR A 446 -14.14 -20.22 6.49
N ILE A 447 -14.17 -20.54 5.21
CA ILE A 447 -14.51 -19.59 4.13
C ILE A 447 -15.69 -20.13 3.33
N TYR A 448 -16.61 -19.25 2.98
CA TYR A 448 -17.73 -19.57 2.11
C TYR A 448 -17.29 -19.63 0.64
N ASP A 449 -17.49 -20.78 0.00
CA ASP A 449 -17.07 -21.04 -1.39
C ASP A 449 -18.16 -20.77 -2.45
N GLY A 450 -19.31 -20.24 -2.01
CA GLY A 450 -20.49 -20.04 -2.87
C GLY A 450 -21.58 -21.10 -2.69
N ASN A 451 -21.25 -22.26 -2.12
CA ASN A 451 -22.17 -23.34 -1.82
C ASN A 451 -22.18 -23.69 -0.32
N ALA A 452 -21.00 -23.90 0.26
CA ALA A 452 -20.78 -24.34 1.63
C ALA A 452 -19.57 -23.61 2.24
N TYR A 453 -19.25 -23.96 3.49
CA TYR A 453 -18.02 -23.49 4.12
C TYR A 453 -16.94 -24.55 4.00
N GLU A 454 -15.76 -24.15 3.52
CA GLU A 454 -14.57 -24.98 3.49
C GLU A 454 -13.61 -24.59 4.63
N SER A 455 -12.92 -25.59 5.16
CA SER A 455 -11.99 -25.44 6.30
C SER A 455 -10.55 -25.43 5.82
N TYR A 456 -9.76 -24.47 6.30
CA TYR A 456 -8.35 -24.30 5.95
C TYR A 456 -7.49 -24.19 7.22
N PRO A 457 -6.42 -25.01 7.36
CA PRO A 457 -5.58 -24.98 8.54
C PRO A 457 -4.79 -23.68 8.69
N ILE A 458 -4.79 -23.12 9.90
CA ILE A 458 -3.83 -22.08 10.31
C ILE A 458 -2.41 -22.66 10.25
N GLY A 459 -1.44 -21.89 9.77
CA GLY A 459 -0.07 -22.38 9.55
C GLY A 459 0.22 -22.91 8.14
N SER A 460 -0.77 -22.95 7.26
CA SER A 460 -0.66 -23.47 5.88
C SER A 460 -0.19 -22.41 4.86
N GLU A 461 0.08 -22.85 3.64
CA GLU A 461 0.48 -21.99 2.51
C GLU A 461 -0.70 -21.23 1.86
N TYR A 462 -1.91 -21.38 2.40
CA TYR A 462 -3.08 -20.66 1.89
C TYR A 462 -3.00 -19.17 2.25
N VAL A 463 -3.61 -18.33 1.41
CA VAL A 463 -3.60 -16.88 1.54
C VAL A 463 -5.01 -16.32 1.40
N LEU A 464 -5.43 -15.56 2.40
CA LEU A 464 -6.65 -14.76 2.38
C LEU A 464 -6.45 -13.49 1.55
N PRO A 465 -7.34 -13.18 0.59
CA PRO A 465 -7.37 -11.91 -0.11
C PRO A 465 -7.50 -10.69 0.83
N PRO A 466 -7.05 -9.48 0.41
CA PRO A 466 -7.40 -8.25 1.11
C PRO A 466 -8.92 -8.07 1.14
N PHE A 467 -9.45 -7.38 2.17
CA PHE A 467 -10.87 -7.07 2.31
C PHE A 467 -11.82 -8.28 2.45
N SER A 468 -11.28 -9.50 2.57
CA SER A 468 -12.06 -10.72 2.77
C SER A 468 -12.47 -10.91 4.23
N ALA A 469 -13.54 -11.68 4.47
CA ALA A 469 -13.94 -12.12 5.80
C ALA A 469 -13.96 -13.65 5.87
N PHE A 470 -13.70 -14.18 7.07
CA PHE A 470 -13.58 -15.61 7.34
C PHE A 470 -14.05 -15.92 8.75
N PHE A 471 -14.59 -17.11 8.95
CA PHE A 471 -14.99 -17.59 10.27
C PHE A 471 -13.82 -18.24 10.99
N VAL A 472 -13.83 -18.09 12.32
CA VAL A 472 -13.01 -18.87 13.25
C VAL A 472 -13.89 -19.44 14.34
N LYS A 473 -13.38 -20.46 15.03
CA LYS A 473 -14.01 -21.03 16.21
C LYS A 473 -13.05 -20.96 17.40
N ALA A 474 -13.49 -20.29 18.47
CA ALA A 474 -12.70 -20.05 19.67
C ALA A 474 -13.35 -20.68 20.91
N SER A 475 -12.53 -21.29 21.77
CA SER A 475 -12.95 -21.89 23.04
C SER A 475 -12.96 -20.91 24.22
N ALA A 476 -12.29 -19.77 24.07
CA ALA A 476 -12.25 -18.67 25.02
C ALA A 476 -11.97 -17.36 24.28
N ASP A 477 -12.29 -16.22 24.90
CA ASP A 477 -11.94 -14.90 24.38
C ASP A 477 -10.43 -14.82 24.10
N THR A 478 -10.07 -14.35 22.92
CA THR A 478 -8.70 -14.36 22.44
C THR A 478 -8.46 -13.30 21.36
N GLU A 479 -7.26 -13.27 20.80
CA GLU A 479 -6.87 -12.36 19.73
C GLU A 479 -6.14 -13.10 18.61
N ILE A 480 -6.31 -12.62 17.38
CA ILE A 480 -5.56 -13.07 16.20
C ILE A 480 -4.51 -12.01 15.89
N ASP A 481 -3.26 -12.32 16.24
CA ASP A 481 -2.11 -11.49 15.93
C ASP A 481 -1.57 -11.77 14.52
N LEU A 482 -1.41 -10.69 13.75
CA LEU A 482 -0.99 -10.70 12.36
C LEU A 482 0.20 -9.77 12.17
N THR A 483 1.24 -10.28 11.50
CA THR A 483 2.36 -9.49 11.01
C THR A 483 2.44 -9.66 9.50
N ALA A 484 2.37 -8.54 8.77
CA ALA A 484 2.56 -8.53 7.33
C ALA A 484 3.98 -9.02 7.01
N ALA A 485 4.07 -10.00 6.12
CA ALA A 485 5.35 -10.47 5.61
C ALA A 485 5.21 -10.84 4.13
N ALA A 486 6.36 -11.00 3.46
CA ALA A 486 6.38 -11.49 2.09
C ALA A 486 5.68 -12.85 2.00
N LEU A 487 4.87 -13.01 0.96
CA LEU A 487 4.16 -14.26 0.70
C LEU A 487 5.14 -15.32 0.18
N SER A 488 4.87 -16.57 0.54
CA SER A 488 5.58 -17.75 0.01
C SER A 488 5.45 -17.82 -1.50
N THR A 489 6.49 -18.31 -2.20
CA THR A 489 6.43 -18.57 -3.64
C THR A 489 5.43 -19.67 -4.00
N ASN A 490 5.03 -20.50 -3.02
CA ASN A 490 4.04 -21.57 -3.17
C ASN A 490 2.66 -21.16 -2.63
N ALA A 491 2.46 -19.88 -2.30
CA ALA A 491 1.21 -19.38 -1.76
C ALA A 491 0.02 -19.69 -2.67
N VAL A 492 -1.03 -20.28 -2.08
CA VAL A 492 -2.29 -20.57 -2.78
C VAL A 492 -3.35 -19.58 -2.32
N ARG A 493 -3.86 -18.79 -3.25
CA ARG A 493 -4.89 -17.80 -2.96
C ARG A 493 -6.24 -18.48 -2.75
N LEU A 494 -6.89 -18.20 -1.62
CA LEU A 494 -8.23 -18.69 -1.31
C LEU A 494 -9.30 -17.94 -2.11
N LYS A 495 -10.36 -18.66 -2.50
CA LYS A 495 -11.50 -18.06 -3.19
C LYS A 495 -12.39 -17.32 -2.20
N THR A 496 -12.77 -16.09 -2.56
CA THR A 496 -13.71 -15.26 -1.80
C THR A 496 -14.60 -14.48 -2.76
N GLY A 497 -15.56 -13.71 -2.24
CA GLY A 497 -16.40 -12.83 -3.05
C GLY A 497 -17.60 -13.51 -3.72
N TYR A 498 -17.95 -14.74 -3.31
CA TYR A 498 -19.20 -15.36 -3.73
C TYR A 498 -20.41 -14.71 -3.06
N PRO A 499 -21.54 -14.57 -3.79
CA PRO A 499 -22.77 -14.10 -3.19
C PRO A 499 -23.27 -15.15 -2.18
N PHE A 500 -23.52 -14.71 -0.94
CA PHE A 500 -24.09 -15.56 0.09
C PHE A 500 -25.53 -15.94 -0.28
N SER A 501 -25.81 -17.25 -0.28
CA SER A 501 -27.16 -17.78 -0.47
C SER A 501 -27.86 -17.86 0.88
N VAL A 502 -29.05 -17.28 1.00
CA VAL A 502 -29.86 -17.35 2.24
C VAL A 502 -30.26 -18.80 2.59
N ALA A 503 -30.16 -19.73 1.64
CA ALA A 503 -30.37 -21.15 1.86
C ALA A 503 -29.11 -21.91 2.35
N ALA A 504 -27.94 -21.27 2.38
CA ALA A 504 -26.72 -21.87 2.91
C ALA A 504 -26.76 -21.83 4.44
N THR A 505 -26.50 -22.97 5.08
CA THR A 505 -26.29 -23.07 6.52
C THR A 505 -24.97 -22.39 6.89
N GLU A 506 -24.91 -21.70 8.04
CA GLU A 506 -23.65 -21.23 8.62
C GLU A 506 -22.73 -22.43 8.89
N PRO A 507 -21.39 -22.24 9.08
CA PRO A 507 -20.50 -23.39 9.18
C PRO A 507 -20.87 -24.25 10.39
N GLU A 508 -21.44 -25.44 10.17
CA GLU A 508 -21.57 -26.54 11.13
C GLU A 508 -20.35 -27.43 11.01
N GLU A 509 -19.94 -28.14 12.09
CA GLU A 509 -18.75 -29.04 12.14
C GLU A 509 -18.33 -29.51 10.75
N VAL A 510 -17.54 -28.67 10.07
CA VAL A 510 -17.23 -28.91 8.67
C VAL A 510 -16.29 -30.08 8.75
N ALA A 511 -16.56 -31.13 7.96
CA ALA A 511 -15.61 -32.20 7.80
C ALA A 511 -14.28 -31.54 7.45
N VAL A 512 -13.39 -31.47 8.46
CA VAL A 512 -12.09 -30.82 8.32
C VAL A 512 -11.53 -31.40 7.04
N HIS A 513 -11.04 -30.55 6.13
CA HIS A 513 -10.21 -31.03 5.04
C HIS A 513 -8.95 -31.61 5.68
N ASN A 514 -9.10 -32.82 6.20
CA ASN A 514 -8.07 -33.74 6.58
C ASN A 514 -7.46 -34.19 5.26
N SER A 515 -6.78 -33.28 4.57
CA SER A 515 -5.39 -33.61 4.32
C SER A 515 -4.82 -33.89 5.73
N VAL A 516 -4.77 -35.16 6.09
CA VAL A 516 -4.38 -35.61 7.42
C VAL A 516 -2.98 -35.04 7.70
N PHE A 517 -2.95 -33.92 8.40
CA PHE A 517 -1.91 -33.60 9.36
C PHE A 517 -2.63 -33.60 10.71
N SER A 518 -2.87 -34.81 11.20
CA SER A 518 -3.38 -35.01 12.56
C SER A 518 -2.47 -34.30 13.54
N GLY A 519 -3.01 -33.31 14.25
CA GLY A 519 -2.39 -32.75 15.43
C GLY A 519 -2.20 -33.82 16.50
N THR A 520 -1.00 -34.35 16.57
CA THR A 520 -0.26 -34.59 17.82
C THR A 520 1.15 -34.13 17.48
N GLU A 521 1.76 -33.27 18.31
CA GLU A 521 3.16 -32.80 18.22
C GLU A 521 3.95 -33.50 17.11
N LYS A 522 4.15 -32.85 15.96
CA LYS A 522 4.53 -33.50 14.68
C LYS A 522 5.53 -34.65 14.88
N LYS A 523 5.01 -35.88 15.04
CA LYS A 523 5.81 -37.09 15.31
C LYS A 523 6.68 -37.51 14.13
N CYS A 524 6.44 -36.93 12.96
CA CYS A 524 7.23 -37.13 11.77
C CYS A 524 7.11 -35.93 10.81
N TYR A 525 8.23 -35.33 10.39
CA TYR A 525 8.27 -34.33 9.33
C TYR A 525 9.59 -34.37 8.56
N LEU A 526 9.57 -33.93 7.29
CA LEU A 526 10.74 -33.88 6.43
C LEU A 526 11.25 -32.43 6.32
N LYS A 527 12.54 -32.21 6.51
CA LYS A 527 13.20 -30.93 6.23
C LYS A 527 14.43 -31.18 5.36
N GLY A 528 14.35 -30.78 4.09
CA GLY A 528 15.35 -31.14 3.09
C GLY A 528 15.41 -32.66 2.87
N LYS A 529 16.62 -33.24 2.95
CA LYS A 529 16.85 -34.69 2.83
C LYS A 529 16.86 -35.42 4.19
N ILE A 530 16.36 -34.80 5.25
CA ILE A 530 16.38 -35.37 6.61
C ILE A 530 14.94 -35.56 7.10
N LEU A 531 14.61 -36.78 7.47
CA LEU A 531 13.36 -37.14 8.13
C LEU A 531 13.54 -37.01 9.64
N TYR A 532 12.70 -36.21 10.27
CA TYR A 532 12.67 -36.01 11.72
C TYR A 532 11.50 -36.83 12.26
N LEU A 533 11.78 -37.67 13.25
CA LEU A 533 10.81 -38.51 13.95
C LEU A 533 10.83 -38.10 15.43
N SER A 534 9.67 -37.92 16.03
CA SER A 534 9.52 -37.62 17.46
C SER A 534 8.45 -38.50 18.11
N ASP A 535 8.72 -38.89 19.37
CA ASP A 535 7.78 -39.60 20.23
C ASP A 535 7.18 -40.89 19.62
N LEU A 536 8.04 -41.67 18.94
CA LEU A 536 7.67 -42.99 18.44
C LEU A 536 7.34 -43.93 19.61
N PRO A 537 6.15 -44.58 19.61
CA PRO A 537 5.67 -45.35 20.75
C PRO A 537 6.38 -46.70 20.93
N SER A 538 7.11 -47.17 19.91
CA SER A 538 7.85 -48.42 19.91
C SER A 538 8.90 -48.42 18.79
N THR A 539 9.72 -49.46 18.72
CA THR A 539 10.63 -49.66 17.59
C THR A 539 9.81 -49.80 16.31
N GLY A 540 10.20 -49.05 15.27
CA GLY A 540 9.49 -49.00 14.01
C GLY A 540 10.38 -49.21 12.80
N THR A 541 9.75 -49.17 11.62
CA THR A 541 10.39 -49.28 10.32
C THR A 541 9.99 -48.11 9.44
N VAL A 542 10.98 -47.48 8.80
CA VAL A 542 10.79 -46.47 7.76
C VAL A 542 11.07 -47.13 6.41
N ARG A 543 10.07 -47.23 5.55
CA ARG A 543 10.19 -47.73 4.17
C ARG A 543 10.06 -46.57 3.20
N VAL A 544 11.01 -46.41 2.30
CA VAL A 544 10.95 -45.41 1.23
C VAL A 544 10.74 -46.14 -0.08
N SER A 545 9.70 -45.76 -0.81
CA SER A 545 9.38 -46.27 -2.15
C SER A 545 9.49 -45.15 -3.18
N ASP A 546 9.88 -45.50 -4.41
CA ASP A 546 9.79 -44.57 -5.54
C ASP A 546 8.36 -44.44 -6.07
N PHE A 547 8.16 -43.59 -7.08
CA PHE A 547 6.86 -43.35 -7.71
C PHE A 547 6.25 -44.60 -8.40
N THR A 548 7.04 -45.64 -8.65
CA THR A 548 6.58 -46.92 -9.20
C THR A 548 6.15 -47.91 -8.12
N GLY A 549 6.27 -47.52 -6.84
CA GLY A 549 5.95 -48.36 -5.69
C GLY A 549 7.08 -49.30 -5.28
N ARG A 550 8.25 -49.24 -5.94
CA ARG A 550 9.41 -50.07 -5.58
C ARG A 550 10.07 -49.50 -4.33
N VAL A 551 10.27 -50.34 -3.32
CA VAL A 551 10.99 -49.96 -2.10
C VAL A 551 12.47 -49.74 -2.42
N VAL A 552 12.94 -48.51 -2.25
CA VAL A 552 14.31 -48.07 -2.53
C VAL A 552 15.18 -48.01 -1.27
N SER A 553 14.57 -47.92 -0.08
CA SER A 553 15.31 -47.91 1.19
C SER A 553 14.45 -48.36 2.36
N VAL A 554 15.05 -49.03 3.35
CA VAL A 554 14.38 -49.44 4.59
C VAL A 554 15.30 -49.17 5.78
N HIS A 555 14.78 -48.55 6.83
CA HIS A 555 15.52 -48.24 8.05
C HIS A 555 14.74 -48.66 9.29
N SER A 556 15.42 -49.21 10.29
CA SER A 556 14.85 -49.43 11.61
C SER A 556 15.02 -48.19 12.47
N VAL A 557 13.98 -47.82 13.23
CA VAL A 557 13.98 -46.65 14.10
C VAL A 557 13.60 -47.06 15.52
N LEU A 558 14.29 -46.49 16.51
CA LEU A 558 14.07 -46.80 17.92
C LEU A 558 12.90 -45.97 18.49
N PRO A 559 12.29 -46.39 19.62
CA PRO A 559 11.30 -45.58 20.32
C PRO A 559 11.85 -44.21 20.72
N GLY A 560 10.99 -43.18 20.78
CA GLY A 560 11.39 -41.80 21.05
C GLY A 560 11.72 -41.00 19.78
N SER A 561 12.61 -40.02 19.90
CA SER A 561 12.94 -39.09 18.81
C SER A 561 14.23 -39.47 18.08
N SER A 562 14.21 -39.42 16.75
CA SER A 562 15.36 -39.74 15.90
C SER A 562 15.36 -38.91 14.61
N THR A 563 16.53 -38.77 14.01
CA THR A 563 16.68 -38.14 12.69
C THR A 563 17.30 -39.13 11.73
N LEU A 564 16.75 -39.18 10.51
CA LEU A 564 17.12 -40.14 9.49
C LEU A 564 17.46 -39.41 8.18
N PRO A 565 18.74 -39.35 7.78
CA PRO A 565 19.13 -38.80 6.49
C PRO A 565 18.75 -39.75 5.35
N LEU A 566 18.00 -39.24 4.38
CA LEU A 566 17.60 -39.94 3.18
C LEU A 566 18.59 -39.65 2.06
N SER A 567 19.57 -40.54 1.90
CA SER A 567 20.59 -40.44 0.82
C SER A 567 20.01 -40.91 -0.52
N LEU A 568 18.98 -40.22 -0.99
CA LEU A 568 18.24 -40.56 -2.21
C LEU A 568 18.53 -39.54 -3.33
N PRO A 569 18.60 -39.99 -4.60
CA PRO A 569 18.65 -39.10 -5.76
C PRO A 569 17.45 -38.14 -5.82
N ALA A 570 17.53 -37.13 -6.68
CA ALA A 570 16.39 -36.28 -6.94
C ALA A 570 15.24 -37.09 -7.57
N GLY A 571 14.02 -36.94 -7.06
CA GLY A 571 12.88 -37.74 -7.48
C GLY A 571 11.69 -37.65 -6.53
N PHE A 572 10.56 -38.25 -6.93
CA PHE A 572 9.37 -38.40 -6.10
C PHE A 572 9.44 -39.70 -5.30
N TYR A 573 9.22 -39.61 -4.00
CA TYR A 573 9.26 -40.73 -3.07
C TYR A 573 8.07 -40.74 -2.12
N ILE A 574 7.68 -41.94 -1.71
CA ILE A 574 6.69 -42.21 -0.68
C ILE A 574 7.41 -42.83 0.51
N ILE A 575 7.37 -42.17 1.65
CA ILE A 575 7.98 -42.62 2.91
C ILE A 575 6.85 -43.13 3.80
N ASN A 576 6.90 -44.40 4.18
CA ASN A 576 6.00 -45.02 5.14
C ASN A 576 6.74 -45.28 6.44
N VAL A 577 6.19 -44.82 7.56
CA VAL A 577 6.71 -45.07 8.91
C VAL A 577 5.71 -45.93 9.65
N GLU A 578 6.16 -47.06 10.18
CA GLU A 578 5.34 -48.01 10.93
C GLU A 578 6.02 -48.33 12.26
N ALA A 579 5.41 -47.93 13.38
CA ALA A 579 5.96 -48.15 14.73
C ALA A 579 4.84 -48.50 15.72
N GLY A 580 4.59 -49.79 15.92
CA GLY A 580 3.47 -50.25 16.76
C GLY A 580 2.13 -49.84 16.17
N HIS A 581 1.35 -49.04 16.92
CA HIS A 581 0.07 -48.48 16.46
C HIS A 581 0.22 -47.18 15.64
N TYR A 582 1.44 -46.65 15.51
CA TYR A 582 1.70 -45.45 14.73
C TYR A 582 2.00 -45.78 13.27
N HIS A 583 1.22 -45.20 12.36
CA HIS A 583 1.41 -45.29 10.92
C HIS A 583 1.38 -43.89 10.32
N ALA A 584 2.41 -43.54 9.54
CA ALA A 584 2.48 -42.28 8.83
C ALA A 584 2.99 -42.48 7.41
N GLN A 585 2.47 -41.69 6.48
CA GLN A 585 2.93 -41.67 5.10
C GLN A 585 3.24 -40.23 4.68
N HIS A 586 4.43 -40.02 4.10
CA HIS A 586 4.84 -38.75 3.54
C HIS A 586 5.15 -38.91 2.05
N LYS A 587 4.60 -37.99 1.25
CA LYS A 587 4.96 -37.86 -0.17
C LYS A 587 5.94 -36.70 -0.27
N CYS A 588 7.12 -36.93 -0.85
CA CYS A 588 8.12 -35.90 -0.98
C CYS A 588 8.79 -35.90 -2.35
N VAL A 589 9.08 -34.71 -2.85
CA VAL A 589 9.94 -34.50 -4.02
C VAL A 589 11.29 -34.05 -3.50
N LEU A 590 12.33 -34.85 -3.72
CA LEU A 590 13.70 -34.45 -3.46
C LEU A 590 14.24 -33.77 -4.71
N THR A 591 14.62 -32.50 -4.60
CA THR A 591 15.34 -31.77 -5.65
C THR A 591 16.84 -31.81 -5.37
N GLN A 592 17.68 -31.52 -6.39
CA GLN A 592 19.15 -31.59 -6.25
C GLN A 592 19.65 -30.66 -5.15
#